data_AF-A0A1A9AET9-F1
#
_entry.id   AF-A0A1A9AET9-F1
#
_cell.length_a   1.000
_cell.length_b   1.000
_cell.length_c   1.000
_cell.angle_alpha   90.00
_cell.angle_beta   90.00
_cell.angle_gamma   90.00
#
_symmetry.space_group_name_H-M   'P 1'
#
loop_
_entity.id
_entity.type
_entity.pdbx_description
1 polymer ?
#
loop_
_entity_poly.entity_id
_entity_poly.type
_entity_poly.pdbx_seq_one_letter_code
_entity_poly.pdbx_strand_id
1 'polypeptide(L)'
;MTNNIRLEDLPSKKYNDELEKEIHYKEIDNRIESDTLSSEDEFWKTTLYVYVNNYIDTYVEKWSNSNNNKRCRDFNNILDIILKKVNKKIETKPDVSYDLIASHINSSAEIYLKPWNDECKRESKFSTHYNDIEYMKKIDDLCEDIDHIKKHISKINSDNCKAIENYITQQVRDLGEIYTTSGNKYSNILGYYNFKSFNDFNDTIKKLNIKCQEGITGASLAGDQEEVQHDSGRNASIVAVTSLSGILSSFFLLYKTTSFGSILNNLVGKKIKFGNNLSDEAYHETLEDISESSHDAGYNISYNSIADS
;
A
#
# COMPACT_ATOMS: atom_id res chain seq x y z
N MET A 1 0.92 21.69 -25.07
CA MET A 1 0.31 20.55 -24.37
C MET A 1 0.13 20.94 -22.92
N THR A 2 -1.11 21.05 -22.44
CA THR A 2 -1.39 21.24 -21.01
C THR A 2 -1.09 19.92 -20.31
N ASN A 3 -0.04 19.89 -19.48
CA ASN A 3 0.24 18.75 -18.61
C ASN A 3 -0.85 18.70 -17.54
N ASN A 4 -1.91 17.94 -17.82
CA ASN A 4 -3.02 17.73 -16.91
C ASN A 4 -2.59 16.74 -15.81
N ILE A 5 -2.76 17.16 -14.56
CA ILE A 5 -2.44 16.32 -13.39
C ILE A 5 -3.48 15.21 -13.28
N ARG A 6 -3.00 13.97 -13.24
CA ARG A 6 -3.77 12.75 -12.98
C ARG A 6 -3.57 12.29 -11.54
N LEU A 7 -4.35 11.29 -11.12
CA LEU A 7 -4.20 10.68 -9.81
C LEU A 7 -2.77 10.13 -9.58
N GLU A 8 -2.19 9.48 -10.59
CA GLU A 8 -0.83 8.93 -10.50
C GLU A 8 0.27 10.00 -10.57
N ASP A 9 -0.08 11.25 -10.89
CA ASP A 9 0.85 12.38 -10.82
C ASP A 9 0.90 13.00 -9.41
N LEU A 10 0.02 12.58 -8.49
CA LEU A 10 0.12 12.98 -7.09
C LEU A 10 1.46 12.50 -6.51
N PRO A 11 2.22 13.37 -5.83
CA PRO A 11 3.55 13.02 -5.35
C PRO A 11 3.59 11.73 -4.53
N SER A 12 2.64 11.53 -3.61
CA SER A 12 2.64 10.33 -2.78
C SER A 12 2.54 9.05 -3.60
N LYS A 13 1.72 9.02 -4.65
CA LYS A 13 1.57 7.85 -5.53
C LYS A 13 2.78 7.68 -6.41
N LYS A 14 3.15 8.73 -7.14
CA LYS A 14 4.25 8.71 -8.10
C LYS A 14 5.56 8.23 -7.49
N TYR A 15 5.96 8.80 -6.37
CA TYR A 15 7.26 8.53 -5.77
C TYR A 15 7.24 7.27 -4.89
N ASN A 16 6.10 6.86 -4.34
CA ASN A 16 5.98 5.54 -3.69
C ASN A 16 6.08 4.41 -4.71
N ASP A 17 5.38 4.51 -5.83
CA ASP A 17 5.42 3.48 -6.89
C ASP A 17 6.84 3.34 -7.47
N GLU A 18 7.54 4.47 -7.66
CA GLU A 18 8.95 4.48 -8.05
C GLU A 18 9.83 3.81 -6.98
N LEU A 19 9.74 4.24 -5.73
CA LEU A 19 10.54 3.69 -4.64
C LEU A 19 10.31 2.18 -4.48
N GLU A 20 9.06 1.72 -4.39
CA GLU A 20 8.72 0.30 -4.21
C GLU A 20 9.23 -0.57 -5.36
N LYS A 21 9.13 -0.06 -6.60
CA LYS A 21 9.62 -0.76 -7.80
C LYS A 21 11.14 -0.88 -7.77
N GLU A 22 11.84 0.21 -7.53
CA GLU A 22 13.30 0.27 -7.68
C GLU A 22 14.04 -0.41 -6.52
N ILE A 23 13.47 -0.47 -5.31
CA ILE A 23 14.02 -1.29 -4.22
C ILE A 23 13.56 -2.75 -4.28
N HIS A 24 12.77 -3.12 -5.30
CA HIS A 24 12.18 -4.45 -5.45
C HIS A 24 11.38 -4.90 -4.22
N TYR A 25 10.56 -4.00 -3.67
CA TYR A 25 9.83 -4.20 -2.42
C TYR A 25 8.99 -5.50 -2.41
N LYS A 26 8.34 -5.83 -3.53
CA LYS A 26 7.55 -7.06 -3.66
C LYS A 26 8.39 -8.33 -3.49
N GLU A 27 9.63 -8.34 -3.96
CA GLU A 27 10.52 -9.49 -3.75
C GLU A 27 10.91 -9.60 -2.28
N ILE A 28 11.29 -8.49 -1.65
CA ILE A 28 11.60 -8.43 -0.22
C ILE A 28 10.41 -8.95 0.60
N ASP A 29 9.20 -8.49 0.29
CA ASP A 29 7.98 -8.89 0.97
C ASP A 29 7.71 -10.39 0.84
N ASN A 30 7.81 -10.94 -0.37
CA ASN A 30 7.64 -12.37 -0.62
C ASN A 30 8.67 -13.22 0.15
N ARG A 31 9.92 -12.74 0.27
CA ARG A 31 10.96 -13.42 1.04
C ARG A 31 10.68 -13.43 2.53
N ILE A 32 10.20 -12.30 3.07
CA ILE A 32 9.77 -12.22 4.47
C ILE A 32 8.61 -13.19 4.70
N GLU A 33 7.63 -13.23 3.81
CA GLU A 33 6.47 -14.11 3.98
C GLU A 33 6.75 -15.60 3.71
N SER A 34 7.88 -15.93 3.08
CA SER A 34 8.27 -17.31 2.79
C SER A 34 8.43 -18.16 4.06
N ASP A 35 8.00 -19.42 4.00
CA ASP A 35 8.28 -20.45 5.01
C ASP A 35 9.77 -20.80 5.12
N THR A 36 10.57 -20.42 4.13
CA THR A 36 12.04 -20.60 4.11
C THR A 36 12.82 -19.35 4.53
N LEU A 37 12.17 -18.31 5.08
CA LEU A 37 12.87 -17.13 5.62
C LEU A 37 14.03 -17.58 6.54
N SER A 38 15.22 -17.10 6.23
CA SER A 38 16.44 -17.32 6.99
C SER A 38 17.21 -16.01 7.12
N SER A 39 17.82 -15.78 8.28
CA SER A 39 18.72 -14.64 8.49
C SER A 39 20.06 -14.82 7.81
N GLU A 40 20.41 -16.06 7.42
CA GLU A 40 21.65 -16.38 6.70
C GLU A 40 21.51 -16.32 5.18
N ASP A 41 20.30 -16.08 4.66
CA ASP A 41 20.04 -15.97 3.22
C ASP A 41 20.96 -14.90 2.60
N GLU A 42 21.66 -15.30 1.54
CA GLU A 42 22.58 -14.47 0.77
C GLU A 42 21.90 -13.19 0.26
N PHE A 43 20.57 -13.23 0.07
CA PHE A 43 19.76 -12.08 -0.28
C PHE A 43 20.02 -10.86 0.61
N TRP A 44 20.07 -11.03 1.94
CA TRP A 44 20.26 -9.92 2.87
C TRP A 44 21.67 -9.33 2.77
N LYS A 45 22.65 -10.16 2.44
CA LYS A 45 24.09 -9.82 2.42
C LYS A 45 24.51 -9.16 1.11
N THR A 46 23.88 -9.52 -0.01
CA THR A 46 24.28 -9.03 -1.34
C THR A 46 23.14 -8.39 -2.12
N THR A 47 22.07 -9.12 -2.41
CA THR A 47 20.99 -8.63 -3.28
C THR A 47 20.33 -7.36 -2.73
N LEU A 48 20.03 -7.31 -1.43
CA LEU A 48 19.46 -6.12 -0.80
C LEU A 48 20.38 -4.90 -0.95
N TYR A 49 21.69 -5.08 -0.76
CA TYR A 49 22.67 -4.01 -0.93
C TYR A 49 22.67 -3.47 -2.36
N VAL A 50 22.58 -4.34 -3.36
CA VAL A 50 22.50 -3.93 -4.76
C VAL A 50 21.23 -3.13 -5.02
N TYR A 51 20.07 -3.56 -4.51
CA TYR A 51 18.81 -2.84 -4.69
C TYR A 51 18.85 -1.45 -4.04
N VAL A 52 19.34 -1.38 -2.80
CA VAL A 52 19.48 -0.11 -2.08
C VAL A 52 20.49 0.83 -2.76
N ASN A 53 21.64 0.31 -3.18
CA ASN A 53 22.65 1.09 -3.91
C ASN A 53 22.08 1.67 -5.21
N ASN A 54 21.47 0.82 -6.04
CA ASN A 54 20.96 1.22 -7.34
C ASN A 54 19.90 2.33 -7.22
N TYR A 55 19.01 2.22 -6.23
CA TYR A 55 18.04 3.27 -5.95
C TYR A 55 18.74 4.57 -5.49
N ILE A 56 19.65 4.50 -4.54
CA ILE A 56 20.36 5.67 -4.01
C ILE A 56 21.15 6.39 -5.11
N ASP A 57 22.00 5.65 -5.84
CA ASP A 57 22.85 6.18 -6.92
C ASP A 57 22.03 6.83 -8.03
N THR A 58 20.83 6.31 -8.30
CA THR A 58 19.98 6.79 -9.39
C THR A 58 19.15 8.01 -9.02
N TYR A 59 18.70 8.10 -7.75
CA TYR A 59 17.60 9.00 -7.37
C TYR A 59 17.95 10.09 -6.37
N VAL A 60 18.96 9.93 -5.50
CA VAL A 60 19.20 10.91 -4.42
C VAL A 60 19.48 12.32 -4.96
N GLU A 61 20.31 12.46 -5.99
CA GLU A 61 20.55 13.76 -6.64
C GLU A 61 19.26 14.40 -7.19
N LYS A 62 18.35 13.56 -7.69
CA LYS A 62 17.09 13.99 -8.32
C LYS A 62 16.03 14.38 -7.30
N TRP A 63 16.18 14.00 -6.03
CA TRP A 63 15.20 14.30 -4.99
C TRP A 63 14.99 15.80 -4.75
N SER A 64 15.99 16.62 -5.08
CA SER A 64 15.87 18.09 -5.10
C SER A 64 14.70 18.59 -5.94
N ASN A 65 14.33 17.88 -7.01
CA ASN A 65 13.20 18.20 -7.89
C ASN A 65 11.83 17.75 -7.34
N SER A 66 11.83 16.94 -6.28
CA SER A 66 10.66 16.21 -5.78
C SER A 66 10.59 16.21 -4.25
N ASN A 67 11.07 17.28 -3.62
CA ASN A 67 11.19 17.43 -2.16
C ASN A 67 12.16 16.44 -1.50
N ASN A 68 13.43 16.86 -1.36
CA ASN A 68 14.51 16.05 -0.80
C ASN A 68 14.17 15.44 0.56
N ASN A 69 13.77 16.26 1.52
CA ASN A 69 13.49 15.80 2.88
C ASN A 69 12.34 14.79 2.92
N LYS A 70 11.33 14.94 2.05
CA LYS A 70 10.22 13.99 1.97
C LYS A 70 10.68 12.66 1.35
N ARG A 71 11.45 12.67 0.26
CA ARG A 71 11.98 11.45 -0.35
C ARG A 71 12.90 10.67 0.58
N CYS A 72 13.75 11.37 1.36
CA CYS A 72 14.54 10.73 2.41
C CYS A 72 13.67 10.08 3.50
N ARG A 73 12.57 10.73 3.93
CA ARG A 73 11.63 10.15 4.90
C ARG A 73 10.90 8.94 4.33
N ASP A 74 10.50 8.97 3.05
CA ASP A 74 9.88 7.83 2.38
C ASP A 74 10.81 6.63 2.31
N PHE A 75 12.07 6.87 1.92
CA PHE A 75 13.11 5.84 1.90
C PHE A 75 13.37 5.24 3.29
N ASN A 76 13.48 6.06 4.33
CA ASN A 76 13.61 5.56 5.70
C ASN A 76 12.38 4.76 6.15
N ASN A 77 11.18 5.25 5.82
CA ASN A 77 9.95 4.63 6.25
C ASN A 77 9.73 3.26 5.59
N ILE A 78 10.04 3.10 4.30
CA ILE A 78 9.89 1.79 3.65
C ILE A 78 10.81 0.73 4.26
N LEU A 79 12.04 1.11 4.64
CA LEU A 79 12.94 0.21 5.37
C LEU A 79 12.41 -0.10 6.77
N ASP A 80 11.83 0.87 7.48
CA ASP A 80 11.20 0.63 8.78
C ASP A 80 9.93 -0.27 8.67
N ILE A 81 9.18 -0.19 7.56
CA ILE A 81 8.07 -1.11 7.27
C ILE A 81 8.59 -2.53 7.03
N ILE A 82 9.69 -2.68 6.28
CA ILE A 82 10.35 -3.98 6.08
C ILE A 82 10.77 -4.57 7.43
N LEU A 83 11.44 -3.80 8.29
CA LEU A 83 11.81 -4.22 9.65
C LEU A 83 10.59 -4.65 10.47
N LYS A 84 9.47 -3.92 10.39
CA LYS A 84 8.22 -4.28 11.04
C LYS A 84 7.66 -5.62 10.57
N LYS A 85 7.72 -5.89 9.27
CA LYS A 85 7.27 -7.17 8.71
C LYS A 85 8.16 -8.33 9.16
N VAL A 86 9.48 -8.14 9.13
CA VAL A 86 10.44 -9.14 9.66
C VAL A 86 10.12 -9.41 11.14
N ASN A 87 9.99 -8.37 11.97
CA ASN A 87 9.70 -8.51 13.40
C ASN A 87 8.40 -9.27 13.68
N LYS A 88 7.36 -9.09 12.87
CA LYS A 88 6.12 -9.88 13.00
C LYS A 88 6.33 -11.34 12.59
N LYS A 89 7.09 -11.58 11.51
CA LYS A 89 7.29 -12.95 10.99
C LYS A 89 8.08 -13.84 11.93
N ILE A 90 9.14 -13.30 12.53
CA ILE A 90 10.01 -14.05 13.46
C ILE A 90 9.29 -14.53 14.73
N GLU A 91 8.16 -13.92 15.11
CA GLU A 91 7.32 -14.41 16.22
C GLU A 91 6.88 -15.87 15.98
N THR A 92 6.79 -16.28 14.71
CA THR A 92 6.47 -17.65 14.28
C THR A 92 7.69 -18.48 13.86
N LYS A 93 8.90 -17.90 13.93
CA LYS A 93 10.16 -18.50 13.46
C LYS A 93 11.33 -18.18 14.40
N PRO A 94 11.44 -18.87 15.54
CA PRO A 94 12.41 -18.53 16.58
C PRO A 94 13.88 -18.68 16.14
N ASP A 95 14.16 -19.50 15.12
CA ASP A 95 15.51 -19.74 14.60
C ASP A 95 16.01 -18.60 13.68
N VAL A 96 15.14 -17.66 13.29
CA VAL A 96 15.51 -16.54 12.43
C VAL A 96 15.94 -15.36 13.29
N SER A 97 17.19 -14.91 13.11
CA SER A 97 17.70 -13.73 13.82
C SER A 97 17.14 -12.43 13.24
N TYR A 98 16.31 -11.74 14.03
CA TYR A 98 15.88 -10.37 13.73
C TYR A 98 17.07 -9.42 13.56
N ASP A 99 17.96 -9.43 14.55
CA ASP A 99 19.06 -8.46 14.65
C ASP A 99 19.99 -8.57 13.45
N LEU A 100 20.22 -9.77 12.93
CA LEU A 100 21.04 -9.97 11.74
C LEU A 100 20.39 -9.37 10.49
N ILE A 101 19.11 -9.67 10.25
CA ILE A 101 18.36 -9.09 9.11
C ILE A 101 18.27 -7.57 9.25
N ALA A 102 17.97 -7.07 10.45
CA ALA A 102 17.86 -5.65 10.74
C ALA A 102 19.20 -4.94 10.54
N SER A 103 20.31 -5.56 10.94
CA SER A 103 21.66 -5.04 10.69
C SER A 103 21.92 -4.92 9.19
N HIS A 104 21.61 -5.94 8.38
CA HIS A 104 21.78 -5.87 6.94
C HIS A 104 20.95 -4.75 6.30
N ILE A 105 19.68 -4.62 6.69
CA ILE A 105 18.80 -3.54 6.19
C ILE A 105 19.37 -2.16 6.53
N ASN A 106 19.76 -1.93 7.79
CA ASN A 106 20.27 -0.63 8.21
C ASN A 106 21.63 -0.32 7.58
N SER A 107 22.56 -1.27 7.60
CA SER A 107 23.90 -1.10 7.06
C SER A 107 23.90 -0.87 5.54
N SER A 108 23.00 -1.51 4.79
CA SER A 108 22.86 -1.24 3.35
C SER A 108 22.55 0.24 3.09
N ALA A 109 21.59 0.82 3.80
CA ALA A 109 21.25 2.23 3.67
C ALA A 109 22.37 3.16 4.18
N GLU A 110 22.94 2.87 5.35
CA GLU A 110 24.00 3.70 5.96
C GLU A 110 25.25 3.82 5.09
N ILE A 111 25.68 2.71 4.47
CA ILE A 111 26.86 2.67 3.61
C ILE A 111 26.66 3.56 2.39
N TYR A 112 25.52 3.43 1.71
CA TYR A 112 25.28 4.12 0.44
C TYR A 112 24.77 5.55 0.62
N LEU A 113 24.15 5.89 1.76
CA LEU A 113 23.80 7.28 2.10
C LEU A 113 24.98 8.09 2.63
N LYS A 114 26.11 7.47 3.00
CA LYS A 114 27.26 8.19 3.56
C LYS A 114 27.78 9.35 2.70
N PRO A 115 27.86 9.24 1.35
CA PRO A 115 28.22 10.38 0.48
C PRO A 115 27.16 11.50 0.47
N TRP A 116 25.93 11.19 0.88
CA TRP A 116 24.73 12.03 0.82
C TRP A 116 24.23 12.45 2.21
N ASN A 117 25.14 12.49 3.19
CA ASN A 117 24.77 12.69 4.59
C ASN A 117 24.05 14.03 4.84
N ASP A 118 24.25 15.04 4.00
CA ASP A 118 23.57 16.34 4.16
C ASP A 118 22.15 16.32 3.56
N GLU A 119 21.91 15.43 2.60
CA GLU A 119 20.62 15.21 1.95
C GLU A 119 19.75 14.23 2.71
N CYS A 120 20.35 13.11 3.14
CA CYS A 120 19.64 12.03 3.79
C CYS A 120 20.54 11.16 4.64
N LYS A 121 20.02 10.78 5.80
CA LYS A 121 20.65 9.80 6.68
C LYS A 121 19.67 8.68 6.95
N ARG A 122 20.22 7.48 7.16
CA ARG A 122 19.46 6.38 7.73
C ARG A 122 19.16 6.71 9.21
N GLU A 123 17.90 6.96 9.51
CA GLU A 123 17.40 7.23 10.86
C GLU A 123 16.18 6.35 11.12
N SER A 124 16.40 5.14 11.63
CA SER A 124 15.31 4.24 11.94
C SER A 124 14.42 4.79 13.05
N LYS A 125 13.12 4.86 12.75
CA LYS A 125 12.07 5.17 13.74
C LYS A 125 11.39 3.91 14.25
N PHE A 126 11.88 2.74 13.89
CA PHE A 126 11.28 1.45 14.22
C PHE A 126 11.09 1.25 15.72
N SER A 127 12.14 1.47 16.51
CA SER A 127 12.09 1.25 17.96
C SER A 127 11.17 2.23 18.70
N THR A 128 11.04 3.48 18.22
CA THR A 128 10.29 4.55 18.90
C THR A 128 8.86 4.70 18.39
N HIS A 129 8.58 4.27 17.16
CA HIS A 129 7.29 4.48 16.48
C HIS A 129 6.70 3.20 15.86
N TYR A 130 7.06 2.01 16.36
CA TYR A 130 6.58 0.70 15.87
C TYR A 130 5.08 0.66 15.50
N ASN A 131 4.23 1.12 16.41
CA ASN A 131 2.77 1.09 16.23
C ASN A 131 2.26 2.13 15.23
N ASP A 132 3.01 3.21 14.99
CA ASP A 132 2.56 4.39 14.26
C ASP A 132 3.22 4.55 12.88
N ILE A 133 4.26 3.78 12.55
CA ILE A 133 5.04 3.92 11.30
C ILE A 133 4.17 4.04 10.04
N GLU A 134 3.11 3.21 9.95
CA GLU A 134 2.19 3.22 8.81
C GLU A 134 1.34 4.50 8.78
N TYR A 135 0.87 4.98 9.93
CA TYR A 135 0.09 6.21 10.02
C TYR A 135 0.95 7.45 9.80
N MET A 136 2.19 7.46 10.31
CA MET A 136 3.15 8.52 10.03
C MET A 136 3.38 8.67 8.53
N LYS A 137 3.56 7.56 7.81
CA LYS A 137 3.67 7.59 6.35
C LYS A 137 2.41 8.14 5.69
N LYS A 138 1.24 7.56 6.00
CA LYS A 138 -0.03 7.96 5.38
C LYS A 138 -0.36 9.43 5.62
N ILE A 139 -0.07 9.96 6.81
CA ILE A 139 -0.29 11.38 7.14
C ILE A 139 0.71 12.27 6.39
N ASP A 140 2.00 11.89 6.31
CA ASP A 140 3.01 12.63 5.55
C ASP A 140 2.67 12.66 4.05
N ASP A 141 2.23 11.52 3.49
CA ASP A 141 1.75 11.37 2.11
C ASP A 141 0.52 12.26 1.84
N LEU A 142 -0.48 12.25 2.73
CA LEU A 142 -1.66 13.13 2.60
C LEU A 142 -1.27 14.61 2.66
N CYS A 143 -0.37 15.00 3.56
CA CYS A 143 0.08 16.38 3.65
C CYS A 143 0.81 16.83 2.37
N GLU A 144 1.66 15.97 1.79
CA GLU A 144 2.34 16.24 0.52
C GLU A 144 1.34 16.45 -0.62
N ASP A 145 0.33 15.57 -0.73
CA ASP A 145 -0.67 15.67 -1.79
C ASP A 145 -1.55 16.91 -1.65
N ILE A 146 -1.97 17.26 -0.42
CA ILE A 146 -2.75 18.48 -0.16
C ILE A 146 -1.92 19.73 -0.53
N ASP A 147 -0.65 19.79 -0.13
CA ASP A 147 0.24 20.90 -0.48
C ASP A 147 0.46 20.99 -2.00
N HIS A 148 0.64 19.85 -2.66
CA HIS A 148 0.78 19.78 -4.12
C HIS A 148 -0.48 20.28 -4.85
N ILE A 149 -1.65 19.79 -4.46
CA ILE A 149 -2.95 20.20 -5.02
C ILE A 149 -3.15 21.71 -4.80
N LYS A 150 -2.88 22.21 -3.59
CA LYS A 150 -2.99 23.64 -3.26
C LYS A 150 -2.16 24.50 -4.22
N LYS A 151 -0.96 24.06 -4.59
CA LYS A 151 -0.05 24.78 -5.50
C LYS A 151 -0.44 24.64 -6.98
N HIS A 152 -1.13 23.57 -7.36
CA HIS A 152 -1.33 23.20 -8.76
C HIS A 152 -2.78 22.99 -9.19
N ILE A 153 -3.75 23.43 -8.37
CA ILE A 153 -5.17 23.23 -8.62
C ILE A 153 -5.65 23.68 -10.01
N SER A 154 -5.03 24.73 -10.58
CA SER A 154 -5.35 25.22 -11.91
C SER A 154 -4.98 24.26 -13.05
N LYS A 155 -4.05 23.32 -12.80
CA LYS A 155 -3.58 22.30 -13.75
C LYS A 155 -4.37 21.00 -13.68
N ILE A 156 -5.32 20.88 -12.74
CA ILE A 156 -6.22 19.73 -12.62
C ILE A 156 -7.41 19.96 -13.56
N ASN A 157 -7.59 19.07 -14.55
CA ASN A 157 -8.71 19.11 -15.48
C ASN A 157 -9.91 18.30 -14.96
N SER A 158 -11.10 18.56 -15.51
CA SER A 158 -12.36 17.91 -15.15
C SER A 158 -12.28 16.39 -15.10
N ASP A 159 -11.67 15.79 -16.13
CA ASP A 159 -11.74 14.35 -16.37
C ASP A 159 -10.99 13.54 -15.31
N ASN A 160 -9.90 14.10 -14.77
CA ASN A 160 -9.10 13.47 -13.72
C ASN A 160 -9.45 14.02 -12.31
N CYS A 161 -10.15 15.15 -12.24
CA CYS A 161 -10.46 15.84 -11.00
C CYS A 161 -11.22 14.93 -10.03
N LYS A 162 -12.23 14.19 -10.52
CA LYS A 162 -13.07 13.38 -9.63
C LYS A 162 -12.32 12.23 -8.98
N ALA A 163 -11.36 11.63 -9.68
CA ALA A 163 -10.50 10.58 -9.13
C ALA A 163 -9.61 11.13 -7.99
N ILE A 164 -9.01 12.30 -8.20
CA ILE A 164 -8.20 13.00 -7.19
C ILE A 164 -9.06 13.40 -5.99
N GLU A 165 -10.23 14.00 -6.23
CA GLU A 165 -11.19 14.40 -5.19
C GLU A 165 -11.61 13.22 -4.31
N ASN A 166 -12.01 12.11 -4.93
CA ASN A 166 -12.42 10.91 -4.21
C ASN A 166 -11.26 10.34 -3.39
N TYR A 167 -10.06 10.27 -3.97
CA TYR A 167 -8.86 9.79 -3.27
C TYR A 167 -8.55 10.65 -2.03
N ILE A 168 -8.50 11.98 -2.18
CA ILE A 168 -8.19 12.89 -1.07
C ILE A 168 -9.27 12.84 0.01
N THR A 169 -10.55 12.86 -0.38
CA THR A 169 -11.67 12.80 0.56
C THR A 169 -11.66 11.50 1.36
N GLN A 170 -11.32 10.39 0.70
CA GLN A 170 -11.17 9.10 1.33
C GLN A 170 -10.03 9.09 2.35
N GLN A 171 -8.84 9.59 1.98
CA GLN A 171 -7.69 9.65 2.89
C GLN A 171 -7.96 10.52 4.12
N VAL A 172 -8.62 11.68 3.94
CA VAL A 172 -8.99 12.56 5.05
C VAL A 172 -9.98 11.89 6.00
N ARG A 173 -10.94 11.14 5.46
CA ARG A 173 -11.89 10.37 6.27
C ARG A 173 -11.17 9.29 7.08
N ASP A 174 -10.33 8.50 6.42
CA ASP A 174 -9.70 7.32 7.03
C ASP A 174 -8.65 7.70 8.08
N LEU A 175 -7.94 8.82 7.86
CA LEU A 175 -6.91 9.31 8.78
C LEU A 175 -7.44 10.33 9.79
N GLY A 176 -8.64 10.88 9.58
CA GLY A 176 -9.19 11.95 10.41
C GLY A 176 -9.37 11.54 11.87
N GLU A 177 -10.00 10.39 12.12
CA GLU A 177 -10.18 9.85 13.48
C GLU A 177 -8.85 9.50 14.14
N ILE A 178 -7.92 8.95 13.36
CA ILE A 178 -6.60 8.55 13.85
C ILE A 178 -5.81 9.79 14.27
N TYR A 179 -5.88 10.86 13.48
CA TYR A 179 -5.24 12.12 13.81
C TYR A 179 -5.85 12.75 15.08
N THR A 180 -7.19 12.87 15.16
CA THR A 180 -7.85 13.55 16.28
C THR A 180 -7.63 12.85 17.62
N THR A 181 -7.52 11.52 17.61
CA THR A 181 -7.26 10.72 18.81
C THR A 181 -5.78 10.64 19.20
N SER A 182 -4.87 11.03 18.30
CA SER A 182 -3.41 10.92 18.52
C SER A 182 -2.76 12.15 19.17
N GLY A 183 -3.53 13.16 19.58
CA GLY A 183 -3.01 14.36 20.23
C GLY A 183 -2.01 15.12 19.34
N ASN A 184 -0.81 15.36 19.85
CA ASN A 184 0.25 16.09 19.13
C ASN A 184 1.23 15.19 18.36
N LYS A 185 1.00 13.88 18.29
CA LYS A 185 1.95 12.90 17.72
C LYS A 185 2.42 13.24 16.30
N TYR A 186 1.53 13.78 15.48
CA TYR A 186 1.81 14.08 14.06
C TYR A 186 2.11 15.55 13.77
N SER A 187 2.20 16.41 14.79
CA SER A 187 2.36 17.86 14.62
C SER A 187 3.60 18.24 13.80
N ASN A 188 4.72 17.54 13.98
CA ASN A 188 5.95 17.77 13.23
C ASN A 188 5.77 17.47 11.73
N ILE A 189 4.99 16.45 11.38
CA ILE A 189 4.69 16.11 9.99
C ILE A 189 3.83 17.20 9.36
N LEU A 190 2.77 17.64 10.04
CA LEU A 190 1.92 18.72 9.54
C LEU A 190 2.71 20.04 9.40
N GLY A 191 3.51 20.38 10.42
CA GLY A 191 4.31 21.60 10.47
C GLY A 191 5.31 21.69 9.32
N TYR A 192 5.85 20.56 8.85
CA TYR A 192 6.73 20.51 7.69
C TYR A 192 6.08 21.08 6.41
N TYR A 193 4.76 20.94 6.26
CA TYR A 193 3.99 21.51 5.14
C TYR A 193 3.25 22.80 5.51
N ASN A 194 3.56 23.40 6.66
CA ASN A 194 2.89 24.58 7.22
C ASN A 194 1.40 24.36 7.55
N PHE A 195 1.02 23.13 7.90
CA PHE A 195 -0.28 22.83 8.49
C PHE A 195 -0.18 22.76 10.02
N LYS A 196 -1.23 23.21 10.70
CA LYS A 196 -1.42 23.10 12.14
C LYS A 196 -2.36 21.95 12.48
N SER A 197 -3.36 21.69 11.62
CA SER A 197 -4.32 20.61 11.80
C SER A 197 -4.95 20.17 10.48
N PHE A 198 -5.70 19.07 10.50
CA PHE A 198 -6.49 18.63 9.35
C PHE A 198 -7.54 19.66 8.91
N ASN A 199 -7.95 20.58 9.79
CA ASN A 199 -8.85 21.67 9.40
C ASN A 199 -8.23 22.59 8.34
N ASP A 200 -6.90 22.66 8.26
CA ASP A 200 -6.21 23.47 7.24
C ASP A 200 -6.31 22.85 5.84
N PHE A 201 -6.74 21.58 5.73
CA PHE A 201 -7.01 20.93 4.45
C PHE A 201 -8.34 21.40 3.83
N ASN A 202 -9.29 21.87 4.65
CA ASN A 202 -10.66 22.16 4.24
C ASN A 202 -10.75 23.15 3.07
N ASP A 203 -9.94 24.21 3.11
CA ASP A 203 -9.94 25.22 2.04
C ASP A 203 -9.46 24.65 0.71
N THR A 204 -8.43 23.81 0.72
CA THR A 204 -7.91 23.13 -0.48
C THR A 204 -8.94 22.15 -1.02
N ILE A 205 -9.54 21.34 -0.15
CA ILE A 205 -10.58 20.36 -0.52
C ILE A 205 -11.80 21.07 -1.12
N LYS A 206 -12.27 22.15 -0.49
CA LYS A 206 -13.40 22.93 -1.00
C LYS A 206 -13.12 23.48 -2.40
N LYS A 207 -11.92 24.02 -2.63
CA LYS A 207 -11.52 24.52 -3.95
C LYS A 207 -11.43 23.39 -4.97
N LEU A 208 -10.90 22.23 -4.57
CA LEU A 208 -10.84 21.03 -5.43
C LEU A 208 -12.25 20.60 -5.84
N ASN A 209 -13.19 20.53 -4.89
CA ASN A 209 -14.59 20.18 -5.15
C ASN A 209 -15.25 21.13 -6.16
N ILE A 210 -15.06 22.45 -5.99
CA ILE A 210 -15.58 23.46 -6.93
C ILE A 210 -14.98 23.23 -8.33
N LYS A 211 -13.66 23.03 -8.41
CA LYS A 211 -12.96 22.78 -9.68
C LYS A 211 -13.49 21.54 -10.40
N CYS A 212 -13.79 20.48 -9.65
CA CYS A 212 -14.35 19.25 -10.22
C CYS A 212 -15.80 19.43 -10.70
N GLN A 213 -16.57 20.36 -10.12
CA GLN A 213 -17.94 20.67 -10.54
C GLN A 213 -18.01 21.56 -11.79
N GLU A 214 -17.10 22.54 -11.93
CA GLU A 214 -17.00 23.41 -13.11
C GLU A 214 -16.82 22.61 -14.42
N GLY A 215 -16.15 21.47 -14.35
CA GLY A 215 -15.99 20.54 -15.48
C GLY A 215 -17.27 19.89 -15.97
N ILE A 216 -18.24 19.68 -15.08
CA ILE A 216 -19.51 19.01 -15.38
C ILE A 216 -20.47 19.99 -16.05
N THR A 217 -20.51 21.24 -15.59
CA THR A 217 -21.37 22.29 -16.17
C THR A 217 -20.84 22.81 -17.51
N GLY A 218 -19.52 22.89 -17.70
CA GLY A 218 -18.92 23.25 -18.99
C GLY A 218 -19.16 22.22 -20.10
N ALA A 219 -19.21 20.92 -19.76
CA ALA A 219 -19.56 19.86 -20.71
C ALA A 219 -21.05 19.85 -21.07
N SER A 220 -21.93 20.23 -20.14
CA SER A 220 -23.37 20.35 -20.37
C SER A 220 -23.75 21.52 -21.30
N LEU A 221 -22.93 22.57 -21.39
CA LEU A 221 -23.25 23.78 -22.15
C LEU A 221 -22.72 23.76 -23.59
N ALA A 222 -21.92 22.75 -23.97
CA ALA A 222 -21.41 22.58 -25.33
C ALA A 222 -22.32 21.71 -26.22
N GLY A 223 -23.46 21.23 -25.70
CA GLY A 223 -24.37 20.32 -26.39
C GLY A 223 -25.59 20.95 -27.05
N ASP A 224 -26.08 22.10 -26.59
CA ASP A 224 -27.36 22.64 -27.07
C ASP A 224 -27.17 24.03 -27.70
N GLN A 225 -26.95 24.03 -29.02
CA GLN A 225 -27.33 25.16 -29.85
C GLN A 225 -28.83 25.03 -30.19
N GLU A 226 -29.53 26.12 -29.89
CA GLU A 226 -30.83 26.53 -30.43
C GLU A 226 -32.04 25.65 -30.10
N GLU A 227 -32.75 26.02 -29.04
CA GLU A 227 -34.19 26.21 -29.23
C GLU A 227 -34.77 27.31 -28.34
N VAL A 228 -35.62 28.10 -28.98
CA VAL A 228 -36.16 29.38 -28.53
C VAL A 228 -37.27 29.17 -27.49
N GLN A 229 -37.17 29.95 -26.43
CA GLN A 229 -38.22 30.50 -25.57
C GLN A 229 -39.68 30.02 -25.81
N HIS A 230 -40.24 29.28 -24.86
CA HIS A 230 -41.66 29.42 -24.50
C HIS A 230 -41.89 29.12 -23.02
N ASP A 231 -42.38 30.15 -22.33
CA ASP A 231 -42.88 30.14 -20.98
C ASP A 231 -44.21 29.36 -20.92
N SER A 232 -44.31 28.33 -20.06
CA SER A 232 -45.59 27.79 -19.58
C SER A 232 -45.39 26.77 -18.45
N GLY A 233 -46.10 26.98 -17.35
CA GLY A 233 -46.80 25.87 -16.71
C GLY A 233 -46.06 25.11 -15.62
N ARG A 234 -46.02 25.72 -14.43
CA ARG A 234 -46.01 25.07 -13.12
C ARG A 234 -46.77 23.73 -13.13
N ASN A 235 -46.07 22.60 -12.94
CA ASN A 235 -46.63 21.34 -12.44
C ASN A 235 -45.52 20.47 -11.81
N ALA A 236 -45.44 20.52 -10.49
CA ALA A 236 -44.78 19.50 -9.68
C ALA A 236 -45.82 18.42 -9.32
N SER A 237 -45.56 17.17 -9.71
CA SER A 237 -46.03 15.93 -9.07
C SER A 237 -45.34 14.75 -9.75
N ILE A 238 -44.37 14.11 -9.08
CA ILE A 238 -44.57 12.91 -8.26
C ILE A 238 -45.26 11.79 -9.05
N VAL A 239 -44.42 10.94 -9.66
CA VAL A 239 -44.64 9.49 -9.86
C VAL A 239 -43.25 8.84 -9.67
N ALA A 240 -42.96 8.37 -8.45
CA ALA A 240 -42.93 6.95 -8.06
C ALA A 240 -41.83 6.16 -8.81
N VAL A 241 -40.67 5.89 -8.20
CA VAL A 241 -40.46 4.85 -7.17
C VAL A 241 -40.97 3.48 -7.61
N THR A 242 -40.46 2.97 -8.73
CA THR A 242 -40.54 1.54 -9.10
C THR A 242 -39.32 1.11 -9.95
N SER A 243 -38.10 1.27 -9.45
CA SER A 243 -36.97 0.54 -10.08
C SER A 243 -36.02 -0.18 -9.12
N LEU A 244 -35.86 0.25 -7.86
CA LEU A 244 -34.96 -0.47 -6.94
C LEU A 244 -35.53 -1.82 -6.44
N SER A 245 -36.84 -1.92 -6.19
CA SER A 245 -37.47 -3.19 -5.73
C SER A 245 -37.50 -4.25 -6.84
N GLY A 246 -37.67 -3.83 -8.09
CA GLY A 246 -37.60 -4.72 -9.26
C GLY A 246 -36.20 -5.30 -9.46
N ILE A 247 -35.17 -4.46 -9.37
CA ILE A 247 -33.77 -4.87 -9.53
C ILE A 247 -33.36 -5.88 -8.44
N LEU A 248 -33.72 -5.65 -7.18
CA LEU A 248 -33.43 -6.59 -6.07
C LEU A 248 -34.18 -7.92 -6.23
N SER A 249 -35.43 -7.89 -6.70
CA SER A 249 -36.22 -9.10 -6.96
C SER A 249 -35.65 -9.92 -8.11
N SER A 250 -35.14 -9.27 -9.16
CA SER A 250 -34.45 -9.93 -10.28
C SER A 250 -33.17 -10.65 -9.84
N PHE A 251 -32.37 -10.04 -8.95
CA PHE A 251 -31.18 -10.70 -8.40
C PHE A 251 -31.52 -11.91 -7.53
N PHE A 252 -32.59 -11.85 -6.74
CA PHE A 252 -33.02 -12.98 -5.91
C PHE A 252 -33.51 -14.18 -6.75
N LEU A 253 -34.21 -13.92 -7.85
CA LEU A 253 -34.61 -14.96 -8.80
C LEU A 253 -33.40 -15.58 -9.50
N LEU A 254 -32.46 -14.77 -9.99
CA LEU A 254 -31.23 -15.26 -10.62
C LEU A 254 -30.36 -16.08 -9.66
N TYR A 255 -30.31 -15.72 -8.37
CA TYR A 255 -29.65 -16.48 -7.32
C TYR A 255 -30.28 -17.88 -7.12
N LYS A 256 -31.61 -17.99 -7.26
CA LYS A 256 -32.35 -19.23 -7.02
C LYS A 256 -32.46 -20.14 -8.26
N THR A 257 -32.47 -19.58 -9.46
CA THR A 257 -32.69 -20.33 -10.71
C THR A 257 -31.41 -20.62 -11.50
N THR A 258 -30.30 -19.97 -11.18
CA THR A 258 -29.01 -20.13 -11.88
C THR A 258 -27.98 -20.78 -10.97
N SER A 259 -27.01 -21.53 -11.53
CA SER A 259 -25.92 -22.17 -10.78
C SER A 259 -24.99 -21.18 -10.03
N PHE A 260 -25.19 -19.86 -10.18
CA PHE A 260 -24.49 -18.82 -9.44
C PHE A 260 -24.63 -18.94 -7.91
N GLY A 261 -25.77 -19.39 -7.39
CA GLY A 261 -25.93 -19.65 -5.95
C GLY A 261 -24.98 -20.75 -5.45
N SER A 262 -24.82 -21.82 -6.22
CA SER A 262 -23.86 -22.92 -5.91
C SER A 262 -22.41 -22.46 -6.03
N ILE A 263 -22.09 -21.60 -7.01
CA ILE A 263 -20.74 -21.07 -7.22
C ILE A 263 -20.35 -20.09 -6.10
N LEU A 264 -21.25 -19.20 -5.69
CA LEU A 264 -21.00 -18.26 -4.60
C LEU A 264 -20.87 -18.99 -3.26
N ASN A 265 -21.73 -19.98 -3.01
CA ASN A 265 -21.66 -20.79 -1.78
C ASN A 265 -20.39 -21.68 -1.76
N ASN A 266 -19.92 -22.16 -2.91
CA ASN A 266 -18.63 -22.86 -3.02
C ASN A 266 -17.42 -21.93 -2.85
N LEU A 267 -17.48 -20.68 -3.32
CA LEU A 267 -16.40 -19.70 -3.14
C LEU A 267 -16.30 -19.22 -1.68
N VAL A 268 -17.43 -18.92 -1.05
CA VAL A 268 -17.49 -18.51 0.37
C VAL A 268 -17.21 -19.70 1.28
N GLY A 269 -17.78 -20.87 0.99
CA GLY A 269 -17.52 -22.12 1.72
C GLY A 269 -16.08 -22.58 1.64
N LYS A 270 -15.39 -22.44 0.49
CA LYS A 270 -13.95 -22.74 0.36
C LYS A 270 -13.08 -21.78 1.17
N LYS A 271 -13.45 -20.49 1.29
CA LYS A 271 -12.72 -19.54 2.14
C LYS A 271 -12.93 -19.81 3.64
N ILE A 272 -14.12 -20.27 4.06
CA ILE A 272 -14.39 -20.61 5.46
C ILE A 272 -13.76 -21.96 5.84
N LYS A 273 -13.75 -22.96 4.94
CA LYS A 273 -13.07 -24.25 5.20
C LYS A 273 -11.55 -24.13 5.29
N PHE A 274 -10.92 -23.20 4.58
CA PHE A 274 -9.48 -22.96 4.69
C PHE A 274 -9.07 -22.38 6.04
N GLY A 275 -9.98 -21.66 6.73
CA GLY A 275 -9.74 -21.11 8.07
C GLY A 275 -10.03 -22.07 9.22
N ASN A 276 -10.85 -23.11 9.00
CA ASN A 276 -11.33 -24.00 10.07
C ASN A 276 -10.73 -25.43 10.03
N ASN A 277 -9.88 -25.76 9.05
CA ASN A 277 -9.25 -27.08 8.92
C ASN A 277 -7.82 -27.17 9.53
N LEU A 278 -7.44 -26.25 10.43
CA LEU A 278 -6.18 -26.32 11.18
C LEU A 278 -6.35 -26.63 12.68
N SER A 279 -7.55 -27.05 13.08
CA SER A 279 -7.79 -27.60 14.43
C SER A 279 -8.57 -28.91 14.31
N ASP A 280 -7.94 -29.98 14.79
CA ASP A 280 -8.40 -31.37 14.89
C ASP A 280 -8.53 -32.19 13.59
N GLU A 281 -7.53 -33.05 13.34
CA GLU A 281 -7.77 -34.50 13.26
C GLU A 281 -6.44 -35.26 13.45
N ALA A 282 -6.45 -36.18 14.41
CA ALA A 282 -5.40 -37.16 14.64
C ALA A 282 -5.43 -38.26 13.57
N TYR A 283 -4.28 -38.93 13.44
CA TYR A 283 -4.05 -40.21 12.76
C TYR A 283 -5.27 -41.14 12.66
N HIS A 284 -5.60 -41.62 11.45
CA HIS A 284 -5.59 -43.04 11.08
C HIS A 284 -5.96 -43.26 9.59
N GLU A 285 -5.05 -43.97 8.90
CA GLU A 285 -5.29 -45.04 7.91
C GLU A 285 -5.94 -44.75 6.54
N THR A 286 -5.10 -44.81 5.49
CA THR A 286 -5.34 -45.67 4.30
C THR A 286 -4.06 -45.70 3.46
N LEU A 287 -3.19 -46.65 3.79
CA LEU A 287 -2.03 -47.03 2.98
C LEU A 287 -2.38 -48.38 2.36
N GLU A 288 -3.16 -48.35 1.28
CA GLU A 288 -3.30 -49.49 0.37
C GLU A 288 -2.22 -49.39 -0.70
N ASP A 289 -1.32 -50.35 -0.62
CA ASP A 289 -0.77 -51.12 -1.73
C ASP A 289 0.26 -50.44 -2.66
N ILE A 290 1.53 -50.53 -2.27
CA ILE A 290 2.63 -50.74 -3.22
C ILE A 290 3.54 -51.85 -2.70
N SER A 291 3.21 -53.08 -3.11
CA SER A 291 4.13 -54.09 -3.66
C SER A 291 5.59 -54.06 -3.15
N GLU A 292 5.90 -55.05 -2.30
CA GLU A 292 7.26 -55.53 -2.04
C GLU A 292 8.06 -55.76 -3.32
N SER A 293 9.25 -55.16 -3.41
CA SER A 293 10.37 -55.81 -4.09
C SER A 293 11.66 -55.51 -3.36
N SER A 294 12.23 -56.58 -2.82
CA SER A 294 13.52 -56.69 -2.15
C SER A 294 14.68 -56.13 -2.98
N HIS A 295 15.51 -55.26 -2.41
CA HIS A 295 16.96 -55.37 -2.55
C HIS A 295 17.69 -54.77 -1.35
N ASP A 296 18.32 -55.70 -0.62
CA ASP A 296 19.37 -55.57 0.37
C ASP A 296 20.63 -54.96 -0.26
N ALA A 297 21.10 -53.83 0.28
CA ALA A 297 22.48 -53.35 0.12
C ALA A 297 22.74 -52.22 1.13
N GLY A 298 23.22 -52.60 2.31
CA GLY A 298 23.74 -51.66 3.31
C GLY A 298 24.99 -50.94 2.83
N TYR A 299 25.06 -49.64 3.09
CA TYR A 299 26.31 -48.89 3.08
C TYR A 299 26.44 -48.09 4.38
N ASN A 300 27.29 -48.63 5.27
CA ASN A 300 27.88 -47.91 6.41
C ASN A 300 28.96 -46.95 5.87
N ILE A 301 28.93 -45.69 6.28
CA ILE A 301 30.09 -44.79 6.18
C ILE A 301 30.41 -44.26 7.57
N SER A 302 31.56 -44.68 8.10
CA SER A 302 32.12 -44.32 9.40
C SER A 302 32.90 -43.00 9.32
N TYR A 303 32.74 -42.16 10.34
CA TYR A 303 33.59 -40.99 10.60
C TYR A 303 34.96 -41.43 11.15
N ASN A 304 36.05 -40.96 10.55
CA ASN A 304 37.37 -40.98 11.17
C ASN A 304 37.67 -39.59 11.73
N SER A 305 37.72 -39.48 13.06
CA SER A 305 38.48 -38.47 13.79
C SER A 305 39.94 -38.94 13.91
N ILE A 306 40.89 -38.06 13.63
CA ILE A 306 42.29 -38.24 14.03
C ILE A 306 42.69 -37.03 14.86
N ALA A 307 43.19 -37.35 16.06
CA ALA A 307 43.74 -36.45 17.05
C ALA A 307 45.25 -36.20 16.80
N ASP A 308 45.71 -35.12 17.43
CA ASP A 308 47.04 -34.86 17.98
C ASP A 308 48.24 -34.58 17.05
N SER A 309 48.71 -33.32 17.13
CA SER A 309 50.10 -32.95 17.46
C SER A 309 50.11 -31.63 18.22
#